data_AF-A0A5E6N7U5-F1
#
_entry.id   AF-A0A5E6N7U5-F1
#
_cell.length_a   1.000
_cell.length_b   1.000
_cell.length_c   1.000
_cell.angle_alpha   90.00
_cell.angle_beta   90.00
_cell.angle_gamma   90.00
#
_symmetry.space_group_name_H-M   'P 1'
#
loop_
_entity.id
_entity.type
_entity.pdbx_description
1 polymer ?
#
loop_
_entity_poly.entity_id
_entity_poly.type
_entity_poly.pdbx_seq_one_letter_code
_entity_poly.pdbx_strand_id
1 'polypeptide(L)'
;MVETTSKENSGVYFDHDNNSFAEQSGWVGKDDGLLVFDKNNNGKIDDGSELFGNNTILSNGNKAANGFEALKDLDSNNDGKIDNQDTNFNNLKFGKTKTLMAN
;
A
#
# COMPACT_ATOMS: atom_id res chain seq x y z
N MET A 1 -17.17 -5.37 -7.09
CA MET A 1 -16.30 -6.57 -7.14
C MET A 1 -14.87 -6.07 -7.28
N VAL A 2 -13.89 -6.78 -6.74
CA VAL A 2 -12.47 -6.46 -6.95
C VAL A 2 -11.94 -7.40 -8.02
N GLU A 3 -11.23 -6.84 -9.00
CA GLU A 3 -10.71 -7.50 -10.18
C GLU A 3 -9.18 -7.45 -10.18
N THR A 4 -8.58 -8.45 -10.82
CA THR A 4 -7.12 -8.57 -10.94
C THR A 4 -6.73 -8.91 -12.36
N THR A 5 -5.62 -8.35 -12.81
CA THR A 5 -4.93 -8.69 -14.06
C THR A 5 -3.74 -9.59 -13.74
N SER A 6 -3.55 -10.66 -14.53
CA SER A 6 -2.42 -11.56 -14.33
C SER A 6 -1.08 -10.87 -14.59
N LYS A 7 0.00 -11.44 -14.07
CA LYS A 7 1.37 -10.93 -14.24
C LYS A 7 1.75 -10.71 -15.71
N GLU A 8 1.33 -11.62 -16.58
CA GLU A 8 1.62 -11.59 -18.02
C GLU A 8 0.90 -10.44 -18.73
N ASN A 9 -0.23 -10.00 -18.20
CA ASN A 9 -1.11 -9.01 -18.82
C ASN A 9 -1.06 -7.63 -18.16
N SER A 10 -0.50 -7.52 -16.95
CA SER A 10 -0.51 -6.27 -16.18
C SER A 10 0.45 -5.23 -16.77
N GLY A 11 1.62 -5.67 -17.25
CA GLY A 11 2.75 -4.80 -17.58
C GLY A 11 3.32 -4.02 -16.38
N VAL A 12 2.94 -4.38 -15.15
CA VAL A 12 3.34 -3.68 -13.93
C VAL A 12 4.57 -4.34 -13.31
N TYR A 13 5.54 -3.50 -12.94
CA TYR A 13 6.71 -3.86 -12.14
C TYR A 13 6.63 -3.09 -10.82
N PHE A 14 6.81 -3.77 -9.70
CA PHE A 14 6.72 -3.18 -8.37
C PHE A 14 7.64 -3.92 -7.40
N ASP A 15 8.36 -3.17 -6.55
CA ASP A 15 9.17 -3.75 -5.48
C ASP A 15 8.27 -4.11 -4.30
N HIS A 16 7.90 -5.38 -4.20
CA HIS A 16 6.92 -5.82 -3.21
C HIS A 16 7.49 -5.96 -1.80
N ASP A 17 8.81 -6.11 -1.63
CA ASP A 17 9.43 -6.46 -0.36
C ASP A 17 10.51 -5.47 0.10
N ASN A 18 10.65 -4.35 -0.62
CA ASN A 18 11.59 -3.26 -0.36
C ASN A 18 13.05 -3.74 -0.42
N ASN A 19 13.38 -4.45 -1.49
CA ASN A 19 14.74 -4.94 -1.77
C ASN A 19 15.47 -4.11 -2.86
N SER A 20 14.86 -3.01 -3.30
CA SER A 20 15.30 -2.13 -4.40
C SER A 20 15.26 -2.79 -5.79
N PHE A 21 14.48 -3.84 -5.99
CA PHE A 21 14.28 -4.50 -7.26
C PHE A 21 12.79 -4.69 -7.56
N ALA A 22 12.32 -4.03 -8.62
CA ALA A 22 10.92 -4.15 -9.03
C ALA A 22 10.70 -5.40 -9.89
N GLU A 23 9.83 -6.31 -9.45
CA GLU A 23 9.46 -7.50 -10.23
C GLU A 23 8.16 -7.31 -10.98
N GLN A 24 8.06 -7.97 -12.13
CA GLN A 24 6.79 -8.07 -12.84
C GLN A 24 5.77 -8.83 -11.98
N SER A 25 4.61 -8.22 -11.77
CA SER A 25 3.60 -8.72 -10.84
C SER A 25 2.20 -8.70 -11.44
N GLY A 26 1.33 -9.58 -10.96
CA GLY A 26 -0.11 -9.41 -11.18
C GLY A 26 -0.57 -8.12 -10.48
N TRP A 27 -1.63 -7.50 -10.99
CA TRP A 27 -2.04 -6.20 -10.47
C TRP A 27 -3.55 -6.08 -10.33
N VAL A 28 -4.00 -5.07 -9.59
CA VAL A 28 -5.41 -4.70 -9.49
C VAL A 28 -5.93 -4.24 -10.86
N GLY A 29 -7.20 -4.55 -11.16
CA GLY A 29 -7.89 -4.13 -12.38
C GLY A 29 -7.89 -2.61 -12.57
N LYS A 30 -8.08 -2.13 -13.81
CA LYS A 30 -7.93 -0.70 -14.17
C LYS A 30 -8.93 0.24 -13.47
N ASP A 31 -10.05 -0.31 -13.03
CA ASP A 31 -11.17 0.37 -12.37
C ASP A 31 -11.16 0.20 -10.85
N ASP A 32 -10.30 -0.67 -10.34
CA ASP A 32 -10.04 -0.85 -8.92
C ASP A 32 -8.77 -0.10 -8.48
N GLY A 33 -8.49 -0.09 -7.18
CA GLY A 33 -7.32 0.57 -6.60
C GLY A 33 -6.82 -0.13 -5.36
N LEU A 34 -5.55 0.12 -5.04
CA LEU A 34 -4.96 -0.29 -3.77
C LEU A 34 -5.08 0.86 -2.77
N LEU A 35 -5.34 0.52 -1.52
CA LEU A 35 -5.17 1.45 -0.41
C LEU A 35 -3.67 1.56 -0.12
N VAL A 36 -3.16 2.78 -0.03
CA VAL A 36 -1.72 3.06 0.08
C VAL A 36 -1.44 4.19 1.07
N PHE A 37 -0.23 4.21 1.60
CA PHE A 37 0.25 5.25 2.51
C PHE A 37 1.73 5.53 2.23
N ASP A 38 2.00 6.72 1.70
CA ASP A 38 3.35 7.26 1.43
C ASP A 38 4.04 7.53 2.78
N LYS A 39 4.75 6.51 3.29
CA LYS A 39 5.30 6.52 4.66
C LYS A 39 6.57 7.34 4.76
N ASN A 40 7.34 7.39 3.67
CA ASN A 40 8.59 8.12 3.62
C ASN A 40 8.40 9.58 3.17
N ASN A 41 7.18 9.98 2.78
CA ASN A 41 6.79 11.31 2.29
C ASN A 41 7.55 11.74 1.03
N ASN A 42 7.90 10.79 0.15
CA ASN A 42 8.62 11.08 -1.09
C ASN A 42 7.69 11.45 -2.26
N GLY A 43 6.37 11.43 -2.05
CA GLY A 43 5.35 11.77 -3.03
C GLY A 43 5.02 10.65 -4.02
N LYS A 44 5.59 9.46 -3.83
CA LYS A 44 5.38 8.26 -4.64
C LYS A 44 4.92 7.11 -3.75
N ILE A 45 4.49 6.04 -4.41
CA ILE A 45 4.28 4.74 -3.78
C ILE A 45 5.19 3.81 -4.57
N ASP A 46 6.39 3.57 -4.07
CA ASP A 46 7.45 2.93 -4.85
C ASP A 46 7.87 1.55 -4.32
N ASP A 47 7.48 1.20 -3.10
CA ASP A 47 7.72 -0.15 -2.56
C ASP A 47 6.61 -0.69 -1.64
N GLY A 48 6.71 -1.98 -1.32
CA GLY A 48 5.71 -2.70 -0.52
C GLY A 48 5.57 -2.27 0.93
N SER A 49 6.46 -1.43 1.46
CA SER A 49 6.32 -0.83 2.79
C SER A 49 5.22 0.24 2.84
N GLU A 50 4.80 0.74 1.67
CA GLU A 50 3.79 1.78 1.47
C GLU A 50 2.42 1.23 1.04
N LEU A 51 2.36 -0.09 0.80
CA LEU A 51 1.12 -0.85 0.69
C LEU A 51 0.73 -1.39 2.07
N PHE A 52 -0.57 -1.66 2.28
CA PHE A 52 -1.04 -2.38 3.45
C PHE A 52 -0.87 -3.89 3.24
N GLY A 53 0.08 -4.50 3.95
CA GLY A 53 0.41 -5.91 3.84
C GLY A 53 1.43 -6.34 4.90
N ASN A 54 2.01 -7.52 4.72
CA ASN A 54 3.03 -8.04 5.64
C ASN A 54 4.42 -7.39 5.46
N ASN A 55 4.60 -6.54 4.45
CA ASN A 55 5.81 -5.73 4.29
C ASN A 55 5.68 -4.34 4.91
N THR A 56 4.49 -3.98 5.43
CA THR A 56 4.30 -2.73 6.16
C THR A 56 5.05 -2.76 7.50
N ILE A 57 5.84 -1.72 7.79
CA ILE A 57 6.47 -1.52 9.09
C ILE A 57 5.52 -0.76 10.02
N LEU A 58 5.14 -1.38 11.14
CA LEU A 58 4.28 -0.79 12.17
C LEU A 58 5.02 0.32 12.95
N SER A 59 4.28 1.12 13.71
CA SER A 59 4.78 2.15 14.61
C SER A 59 5.80 1.62 15.64
N ASN A 60 5.72 0.34 15.98
CA ASN A 60 6.65 -0.36 16.86
C ASN A 60 7.94 -0.88 16.17
N GLY A 61 8.10 -0.65 14.87
CA GLY A 61 9.27 -1.05 14.08
C GLY A 61 9.23 -2.49 13.54
N ASN A 62 8.23 -3.31 13.89
CA ASN A 62 8.09 -4.66 13.35
C ASN A 62 7.28 -4.68 12.05
N LYS A 63 7.44 -5.74 11.26
CA LYS A 63 6.55 -6.03 10.13
C LYS A 63 5.17 -6.44 10.64
N ALA A 64 4.12 -5.96 9.97
CA ALA A 64 2.76 -6.43 10.22
C ALA A 64 2.63 -7.92 9.84
N ALA A 65 1.79 -8.67 10.56
CA ALA A 65 1.40 -10.02 10.19
C ALA A 65 0.52 -10.03 8.93
N ASN A 66 -0.24 -8.97 8.67
CA ASN A 66 -1.11 -8.79 7.50
C ASN A 66 -1.53 -7.31 7.34
N GLY A 67 -2.24 -7.01 6.23
CA GLY A 67 -2.70 -5.65 5.93
C GLY A 67 -3.75 -5.07 6.90
N PHE A 68 -4.53 -5.91 7.61
CA PHE A 68 -5.48 -5.42 8.60
C PHE A 68 -4.80 -4.97 9.90
N GLU A 69 -3.74 -5.67 10.31
CA GLU A 69 -2.90 -5.21 11.42
C GLU A 69 -2.18 -3.90 11.05
N ALA A 70 -1.68 -3.80 9.82
CA ALA A 70 -1.11 -2.56 9.31
C ALA A 70 -2.11 -1.38 9.32
N LEU A 71 -3.40 -1.63 9.00
CA LEU A 71 -4.45 -0.61 9.11
C LEU A 71 -4.72 -0.22 10.55
N LYS A 72 -4.80 -1.20 11.46
CA LYS A 72 -5.05 -0.96 12.88
C LYS A 72 -4.00 -0.05 13.52
N ASP A 73 -2.75 -0.13 13.06
CA ASP A 73 -1.67 0.74 13.54
C ASP A 73 -1.89 2.24 13.23
N LEU A 74 -2.83 2.57 12.33
CA LEU A 74 -3.23 3.94 12.01
C LEU A 74 -4.43 4.45 12.83
N ASP A 75 -5.11 3.57 13.57
CA ASP A 75 -6.22 3.91 14.49
C ASP A 75 -5.63 4.58 15.74
N SER A 76 -5.48 5.90 15.67
CA SER A 76 -4.79 6.69 16.67
C SER A 76 -5.65 6.97 17.90
N ASN A 77 -6.98 6.87 17.78
CA ASN A 77 -7.91 7.05 18.88
C ASN A 77 -8.38 5.71 19.50
N ASN A 78 -8.00 4.57 18.90
CA ASN A 78 -8.34 3.21 19.28
C ASN A 78 -9.86 2.93 19.32
N ASP A 79 -10.64 3.55 18.44
CA ASP A 79 -12.10 3.35 18.38
C ASP A 79 -12.53 2.22 17.43
N GLY A 80 -11.56 1.57 16.77
CA GLY A 80 -11.77 0.47 15.84
C GLY A 80 -12.13 0.93 14.43
N LYS A 81 -12.01 2.21 14.11
CA LYS A 81 -12.24 2.78 12.79
C LYS A 81 -10.98 3.50 12.32
N ILE A 82 -10.89 3.62 11.00
CA ILE A 82 -9.91 4.48 10.34
C ILE A 82 -10.71 5.59 9.68
N ASP A 83 -10.78 6.74 10.32
CA ASP A 83 -11.60 7.87 9.88
C ASP A 83 -10.92 9.22 10.12
N ASN A 84 -11.62 10.32 9.83
CA ASN A 84 -11.07 11.66 9.91
C ASN A 84 -10.70 12.12 11.33
N GLN A 85 -11.00 11.32 12.36
CA GLN A 85 -10.54 11.53 13.73
C GLN A 85 -9.13 10.98 13.94
N ASP A 86 -8.59 10.22 12.99
CA ASP A 86 -7.23 9.71 13.05
C ASP A 86 -6.20 10.69 12.53
N THR A 87 -5.08 10.77 13.26
CA THR A 87 -4.00 11.73 12.99
C THR A 87 -3.47 11.64 11.55
N ASN A 88 -3.38 10.42 11.01
CA ASN A 88 -2.79 10.16 9.69
C ASN A 88 -3.82 9.86 8.59
N PHE A 89 -5.12 10.02 8.85
CA PHE A 89 -6.16 9.65 7.89
C PHE A 89 -6.00 10.35 6.53
N ASN A 90 -5.65 11.64 6.54
CA ASN A 90 -5.50 12.43 5.31
C ASN A 90 -4.32 11.98 4.44
N ASN A 91 -3.41 11.15 4.97
CA ASN A 91 -2.30 10.62 4.22
C ASN A 91 -2.66 9.29 3.52
N LEU A 92 -3.81 8.70 3.84
CA LEU A 92 -4.33 7.55 3.10
C LEU A 92 -4.75 7.98 1.71
N LYS A 93 -4.28 7.25 0.71
CA LYS A 93 -4.58 7.48 -0.69
C LYS A 93 -5.12 6.20 -1.32
N PHE A 94 -5.86 6.36 -2.41
CA PHE A 94 -6.19 5.26 -3.31
C PHE A 94 -5.22 5.31 -4.50
N GLY A 95 -4.25 4.40 -4.51
CA GLY A 95 -3.31 4.24 -5.60
C GLY A 95 -4.00 3.62 -6.81
N LYS A 96 -4.00 4.33 -7.93
CA LYS A 96 -4.38 3.78 -9.25
C LYS A 96 -3.14 3.60 -10.11
N THR A 97 -3.23 2.65 -11.04
CA THR A 97 -2.15 2.19 -11.95
C THR A 97 -1.50 3.29 -12.79
N LYS A 98 -2.06 4.51 -12.85
CA LYS A 98 -1.46 5.64 -13.59
C LYS A 98 -0.31 6.35 -12.85
N THR A 99 -0.12 6.10 -11.54
CA THR A 99 0.84 6.86 -10.71
C THR A 99 1.99 5.99 -10.17
N LEU A 100 1.96 4.67 -10.36
CA LEU A 100 3.06 3.78 -9.99
C LEU A 100 4.04 3.66 -11.15
N MET A 101 4.75 4.75 -11.45
CA MET A 101 5.92 4.66 -12.33
C MET A 101 7.15 4.50 -11.44
N ALA A 102 7.56 3.25 -11.23
CA ALA A 102 8.94 2.92 -10.98
C ALA A 102 9.72 3.34 -12.24
N ASN A 103 10.57 4.35 -12.11
CA ASN A 103 11.60 4.67 -13.11
C ASN A 103 12.83 3.83 -12.82
#